data_AF-A0A6P0DP68-F1
#
_entry.id   AF-A0A6P0DP68-F1
#
_cell.length_a   1.000
_cell.length_b   1.000
_cell.length_c   1.000
_cell.angle_alpha   90.00
_cell.angle_beta   90.00
_cell.angle_gamma   90.00
#
_symmetry.space_group_name_H-M   'P 1'
#
loop_
_entity.id
_entity.type
_entity.pdbx_description
1 polymer ?
#
loop_
_entity_poly.entity_id
_entity_poly.type
_entity_poly.pdbx_seq_one_letter_code
_entity_poly.pdbx_strand_id
1 'polypeptide(L)'
;MVGTPNVIQLVGVTKSYKTVEVLKPVDLDIRDGEFLTILGPSGSGKTTILRMIGGFTPPSSGRILLRGTDIVHVPIYKRPFNTVFQDYALFPHMTVARNVGYGLRIRKTPQAEIKRRVEAVLET
;
A
#
# COMPACT_ATOMS: atom_id res chain seq x y z
N MET A 1 8.58 18.80 22.98
CA MET A 1 8.47 18.65 21.52
C MET A 1 7.73 17.35 21.26
N VAL A 2 6.48 17.39 20.80
CA VAL A 2 5.73 16.17 20.49
C VAL A 2 6.18 15.73 19.10
N GLY A 3 6.85 14.58 19.00
CA GLY A 3 7.31 14.04 17.72
C GLY A 3 6.15 13.78 16.76
N THR A 4 6.43 13.80 15.46
CA THR A 4 5.42 13.50 14.42
C THR A 4 4.78 12.15 14.69
N PRO A 5 3.43 12.03 14.70
CA PRO A 5 2.76 10.78 15.03
C PRO A 5 3.05 9.70 13.98
N ASN A 6 3.10 8.44 14.42
CA ASN A 6 3.20 7.30 13.53
C ASN A 6 1.88 7.11 12.76
N VAL A 7 1.97 7.05 11.43
CA VAL A 7 0.83 6.77 10.56
C VAL A 7 0.66 5.27 10.35
N ILE A 8 1.76 4.52 10.22
CA ILE A 8 1.76 3.06 10.09
C ILE A 8 2.73 2.46 11.11
N GLN A 9 2.32 1.35 11.72
CA GLN A 9 3.18 0.56 12.60
C GLN A 9 3.04 -0.93 12.30
N LEU A 10 4.16 -1.61 12.12
CA LEU A 10 4.25 -3.07 12.20
C LEU A 10 4.72 -3.41 13.61
N VAL A 11 3.95 -4.23 14.33
CA VAL A 11 4.26 -4.65 15.70
C VAL A 11 4.43 -6.17 15.72
N GLY A 12 5.68 -6.63 15.78
CA GLY A 12 6.07 -8.04 15.79
C GLY A 12 5.50 -8.82 14.61
N VAL A 13 5.43 -8.21 13.42
CA VAL A 13 4.76 -8.81 12.27
C VAL A 13 5.63 -9.92 11.69
N THR A 14 5.06 -11.13 11.58
CA THR A 14 5.72 -12.29 10.99
C THR A 14 4.99 -12.79 9.75
N LYS A 15 5.69 -13.59 8.94
CA LYS A 15 5.05 -14.36 7.87
C LYS A 15 5.71 -15.73 7.71
N SER A 16 4.86 -16.75 7.72
CA SER A 16 5.22 -18.14 7.42
C SER A 16 4.24 -18.74 6.42
N TYR A 17 4.74 -19.63 5.57
CA TYR A 17 3.94 -20.47 4.69
C TYR A 17 4.18 -21.92 5.05
N LYS A 18 3.14 -22.61 5.53
CA LYS A 18 3.27 -23.95 6.14
C LYS A 18 4.34 -23.91 7.24
N THR A 19 5.41 -24.68 7.10
CA THR A 19 6.53 -24.78 8.04
C THR A 19 7.67 -23.81 7.73
N VAL A 20 7.61 -23.04 6.64
CA VAL A 20 8.69 -22.15 6.20
C VAL A 20 8.42 -20.74 6.68
N GLU A 21 9.26 -20.23 7.58
CA GLU A 21 9.28 -18.81 7.95
C GLU A 21 9.93 -18.00 6.81
N VAL A 22 9.18 -17.04 6.27
CA VAL A 22 9.63 -16.16 5.18
C VAL A 22 9.85 -14.72 5.63
N LEU A 23 9.34 -14.35 6.81
CA LEU A 23 9.60 -13.08 7.46
C LEU A 23 9.64 -13.29 8.97
N LYS A 24 10.83 -13.08 9.54
CA LYS A 24 11.05 -12.96 10.99
C LYS A 24 10.25 -11.78 11.56
N PRO A 25 10.05 -11.69 12.89
CA PRO A 25 9.35 -10.56 13.49
C PRO A 25 9.93 -9.22 13.05
N VAL A 26 9.07 -8.36 12.49
CA VAL A 26 9.41 -7.00 12.07
C VAL A 26 8.64 -6.00 12.92
N ASP A 27 9.39 -5.10 13.54
CA ASP A 27 8.90 -3.86 14.13
C ASP A 27 9.33 -2.69 13.23
N LEU A 28 8.36 -1.88 12.81
CA LEU A 28 8.61 -0.74 11.93
C LEU A 28 7.58 0.35 12.22
N ASP A 29 8.07 1.54 12.52
CA ASP A 29 7.26 2.75 12.64
C ASP A 29 7.48 3.64 11.43
N ILE A 30 6.40 4.10 10.82
CA ILE A 30 6.40 5.07 9.72
C ILE A 30 5.66 6.31 10.20
N ARG A 31 6.32 7.46 10.19
CA ARG A 31 5.77 8.75 10.61
C ARG A 31 4.93 9.39 9.51
N ASP A 32 4.00 10.25 9.91
CA ASP A 32 3.24 11.04 8.94
C ASP A 32 4.18 11.91 8.07
N GLY A 33 3.99 11.86 6.76
CA GLY A 33 4.85 12.53 5.77
C GLY A 33 6.23 11.90 5.52
N GLU A 34 6.55 10.75 6.15
CA GLU A 34 7.85 10.10 5.96
C GLU A 34 7.96 9.41 4.59
N PHE A 35 9.11 9.60 3.94
CA PHE A 35 9.48 8.86 2.74
C PHE A 35 10.39 7.69 3.12
N LEU A 36 9.85 6.47 3.04
CA LEU A 36 10.55 5.24 3.42
C LEU A 36 10.92 4.40 2.19
N THR A 37 12.14 3.87 2.18
CA THR A 37 12.60 2.85 1.23
C THR A 37 12.95 1.57 1.97
N ILE A 38 12.45 0.41 1.49
CA ILE A 38 12.81 -0.92 2.01
C ILE A 38 13.79 -1.59 1.04
N LEU A 39 15.03 -1.81 1.49
CA LEU A 39 16.11 -2.41 0.69
C LEU A 39 16.46 -3.83 1.18
N GLY A 40 17.01 -4.64 0.27
CA GLY A 40 17.50 -5.97 0.60
C GLY A 40 17.60 -6.89 -0.63
N PRO A 41 18.28 -8.06 -0.52
CA PRO A 41 18.44 -9.03 -1.60
C PRO A 41 17.11 -9.55 -2.16
N SER A 42 17.12 -10.20 -3.32
CA SER A 42 15.94 -10.94 -3.80
C SER A 42 15.48 -11.95 -2.74
N GLY A 43 14.16 -12.06 -2.53
CA GLY A 43 13.60 -12.94 -1.50
C GLY A 43 13.63 -12.41 -0.06
N SER A 44 14.18 -11.23 0.22
CA SER A 44 14.29 -10.68 1.58
C SER A 44 12.97 -10.23 2.23
N GLY A 45 11.81 -10.49 1.61
CA GLY A 45 10.50 -10.14 2.19
C GLY A 45 9.98 -8.72 1.92
N LYS A 46 10.67 -7.87 1.15
CA LYS A 46 10.22 -6.49 0.82
C LYS A 46 8.79 -6.43 0.29
N THR A 47 8.54 -7.19 -0.79
CA THR A 47 7.22 -7.28 -1.42
C THR A 47 6.19 -7.88 -0.46
N THR A 48 6.59 -8.82 0.40
CA THR A 48 5.72 -9.39 1.43
C THR A 48 5.27 -8.33 2.43
N ILE A 49 6.18 -7.48 2.92
CA ILE A 49 5.86 -6.38 3.84
C ILE A 49 4.86 -5.42 3.18
N LEU A 50 5.15 -4.94 1.97
CA LEU A 50 4.25 -4.02 1.25
C LEU A 50 2.87 -4.64 1.01
N ARG A 51 2.81 -5.93 0.64
CA ARG A 51 1.55 -6.65 0.46
C ARG A 51 0.76 -6.80 1.77
N MET A 52 1.44 -6.99 2.90
CA MET A 52 0.77 -7.07 4.21
C MET A 52 0.19 -5.73 4.65
N ILE A 53 0.92 -4.62 4.46
CA ILE A 53 0.42 -3.26 4.69
C ILE A 53 -0.79 -2.99 3.79
N GLY A 54 -0.70 -3.31 2.50
CA GLY A 54 -1.80 -3.18 1.53
C GLY A 54 -2.97 -4.15 1.75
N GLY A 55 -2.80 -5.18 2.59
CA GLY A 55 -3.81 -6.18 2.91
C GLY A 55 -3.95 -7.31 1.88
N PHE A 56 -3.08 -7.37 0.88
CA PHE A 56 -3.05 -8.42 -0.15
C PHE A 56 -2.59 -9.77 0.41
N THR A 57 -2.00 -9.78 1.59
CA THR A 57 -1.54 -10.99 2.27
C THR A 57 -1.68 -10.74 3.77
N PRO A 58 -2.35 -11.61 4.54
CA PRO A 58 -2.40 -11.45 5.99
C PRO A 58 -1.05 -11.82 6.63
N PRO A 59 -0.65 -11.18 7.73
CA PRO A 59 0.48 -11.65 8.53
C PRO A 59 0.16 -13.00 9.17
N SER A 60 1.19 -13.76 9.55
CA SER A 60 1.01 -15.00 10.33
C SER A 60 0.79 -14.70 11.81
N SER A 61 1.45 -13.67 12.33
CA SER A 61 1.22 -13.12 13.67
C SER A 61 1.63 -11.64 13.72
N GLY A 62 1.33 -10.97 14.83
CA GLY A 62 1.61 -9.54 15.03
C GLY A 62 0.45 -8.65 14.59
N ARG A 63 0.66 -7.34 14.66
CA ARG A 63 -0.36 -6.32 14.35
C ARG A 63 0.15 -5.31 13.34
N ILE A 64 -0.76 -4.80 12.52
CA ILE A 64 -0.51 -3.68 11.61
C ILE A 64 -1.45 -2.56 12.03
N LEU A 65 -0.89 -1.45 12.52
CA LEU A 65 -1.65 -0.33 13.02
C LEU A 65 -1.65 0.81 11.99
N LEU A 66 -2.82 1.37 11.71
CA LEU A 66 -2.99 2.63 11.01
C LEU A 66 -3.47 3.67 12.02
N ARG A 67 -2.64 4.68 12.31
CA ARG A 67 -2.93 5.72 13.32
C ARG A 67 -3.42 5.09 14.65
N GLY A 68 -2.73 4.04 15.11
CA GLY A 68 -3.04 3.30 16.34
C GLY A 68 -4.17 2.28 16.24
N THR A 69 -4.93 2.22 15.13
CA THR A 69 -6.01 1.24 14.96
C THR A 69 -5.51 0.00 14.22
N ASP A 70 -5.77 -1.19 14.74
CA ASP A 70 -5.41 -2.44 14.07
C ASP A 70 -6.22 -2.63 12.78
N ILE A 71 -5.53 -2.84 11.66
CA ILE A 71 -6.12 -3.00 10.33
C ILE A 71 -5.95 -4.40 9.74
N VAL A 72 -5.44 -5.40 10.49
CA VAL A 72 -5.20 -6.76 9.96
C VAL A 72 -6.44 -7.35 9.31
N HIS A 73 -7.61 -7.17 9.93
CA HIS A 73 -8.89 -7.68 9.43
C HIS A 73 -9.62 -6.76 8.44
N VAL A 74 -9.09 -5.56 8.18
CA VAL A 74 -9.70 -4.62 7.23
C VAL A 74 -9.47 -5.13 5.81
N PRO A 75 -10.54 -5.38 5.01
CA PRO A 75 -10.41 -5.82 3.63
C PRO A 75 -9.63 -4.81 2.78
N ILE A 76 -8.90 -5.30 1.76
CA ILE A 76 -8.07 -4.47 0.88
C ILE A 76 -8.78 -3.22 0.33
N TYR A 77 -10.02 -3.36 -0.10
CA TYR A 77 -10.79 -2.29 -0.73
C TYR A 77 -11.29 -1.22 0.26
N LYS A 78 -11.16 -1.47 1.57
CA LYS A 78 -11.46 -0.51 2.65
C LYS A 78 -10.19 0.12 3.23
N ARG A 79 -9.01 -0.37 2.88
CA ARG A 79 -7.75 0.22 3.36
C ARG A 79 -7.47 1.50 2.58
N PRO A 80 -7.00 2.58 3.24
CA PRO A 80 -6.77 3.87 2.59
C PRO A 80 -5.43 3.92 1.83
N PHE A 81 -5.02 2.83 1.18
CA PHE A 81 -3.74 2.72 0.50
C PHE A 81 -3.93 2.65 -1.01
N ASN A 82 -3.12 3.41 -1.75
CA ASN A 82 -2.95 3.24 -3.18
C ASN A 82 -1.64 2.48 -3.39
N THR A 83 -1.68 1.39 -4.16
CA THR A 83 -0.49 0.56 -4.42
C THR A 83 -0.23 0.52 -5.92
N VAL A 84 1.02 0.75 -6.31
CA VAL A 84 1.51 0.51 -7.66
C VAL A 84 2.28 -0.81 -7.63
N PHE A 85 1.89 -1.75 -8.49
CA PHE A 85 2.49 -3.08 -8.55
C PHE A 85 3.65 -3.14 -9.55
N GLN A 86 4.53 -4.12 -9.37
CA GLN A 86 5.62 -4.40 -10.31
C GLN A 86 5.10 -4.85 -11.68
N ASP A 87 4.08 -5.71 -11.69
CA ASP A 87 3.30 -6.00 -12.89
C ASP A 87 2.24 -4.90 -12.99
N TYR A 88 2.43 -3.93 -13.88
CA TYR A 88 1.70 -2.64 -13.91
C TYR A 88 0.16 -2.67 -13.82
N ALA A 89 -0.47 -3.85 -13.86
CA ALA A 89 -1.89 -4.08 -13.59
C ALA A 89 -2.82 -3.14 -14.36
N LEU A 90 -2.41 -2.81 -15.60
CA LEU A 90 -3.16 -1.94 -16.49
C LEU A 90 -4.40 -2.68 -17.01
N PHE A 91 -5.47 -1.92 -17.27
CA PHE A 91 -6.63 -2.41 -18.00
C PHE A 91 -6.33 -2.33 -19.50
N PRO A 92 -6.05 -3.46 -20.18
CA PRO A 92 -5.51 -3.45 -21.55
C PRO A 92 -6.51 -2.94 -22.59
N HIS A 93 -7.80 -2.97 -22.26
CA HIS A 93 -8.89 -2.47 -23.11
C HIS A 93 -9.17 -0.96 -22.89
N MET A 94 -8.37 -0.28 -22.06
CA MET A 94 -8.49 1.15 -21.77
C MET A 94 -7.32 1.94 -22.36
N THR A 95 -7.58 3.18 -22.76
CA THR A 95 -6.51 4.13 -23.12
C THR A 95 -5.68 4.52 -21.89
N VAL A 96 -4.51 5.12 -22.11
CA VAL A 96 -3.65 5.62 -21.02
C VAL A 96 -4.43 6.58 -20.11
N ALA A 97 -5.09 7.60 -20.69
CA ALA A 97 -5.91 8.55 -19.93
C ALA A 97 -7.02 7.87 -19.12
N ARG A 98 -7.63 6.81 -19.67
CA ARG A 98 -8.66 6.03 -18.96
C ARG A 98 -8.08 5.20 -17.82
N ASN A 99 -6.89 4.63 -17.98
CA ASN A 99 -6.17 3.93 -16.91
C ASN A 99 -5.83 4.89 -15.76
N VAL A 100 -5.20 6.04 -16.07
CA VAL A 100 -4.83 7.05 -15.07
C VAL A 100 -6.05 7.61 -14.33
N GLY A 101 -7.14 7.89 -15.05
CA GLY A 101 -8.37 8.44 -14.47
C GLY A 101 -9.28 7.41 -13.78
N TYR A 102 -8.98 6.11 -13.86
CA TYR A 102 -9.90 5.05 -13.42
C TYR A 102 -10.32 5.18 -11.95
N GLY A 103 -9.37 5.42 -11.04
CA GLY A 103 -9.66 5.57 -9.62
C GLY A 103 -10.58 6.75 -9.29
N LEU A 104 -10.46 7.86 -10.03
CA LEU A 104 -11.33 9.02 -9.87
C LEU A 104 -12.76 8.73 -10.36
N ARG A 105 -12.90 7.94 -11.44
CA ARG A 105 -14.21 7.50 -11.94
C ARG A 105 -14.94 6.61 -10.92
N ILE A 106 -14.23 5.67 -10.30
CA ILE A 106 -14.81 4.81 -9.24
C ILE A 106 -15.28 5.64 -8.03
N ARG A 107 -14.55 6.72 -7.71
CA ARG A 107 -14.94 7.68 -6.66
C ARG A 107 -16.04 8.65 -7.08
N LYS A 108 -16.60 8.53 -8.28
CA LYS A 108 -17.64 9.41 -8.86
C LYS A 108 -17.22 10.89 -8.88
N THR A 109 -15.93 11.17 -9.06
CA THR A 109 -15.41 12.54 -9.23
C THR A 109 -16.03 13.18 -10.49
N PRO A 110 -16.37 14.49 -10.46
CA PRO A 110 -16.91 15.19 -11.63
C PRO A 110 -16.02 15.07 -12.87
N GLN A 111 -16.61 14.87 -14.05
CA GLN A 111 -15.88 14.61 -15.29
C GLN A 111 -14.87 15.71 -15.65
N ALA A 112 -15.24 16.97 -15.44
CA ALA A 112 -14.35 18.11 -15.69
C ALA A 112 -13.09 18.05 -14.79
N GLU A 113 -13.25 17.63 -13.54
CA GLU A 113 -12.13 17.49 -12.60
C GLU A 113 -11.26 16.28 -12.95
N ILE A 114 -11.86 15.17 -13.38
CA ILE A 114 -11.10 14.01 -13.87
C ILE A 114 -10.25 14.42 -15.07
N LYS A 115 -10.85 15.08 -16.07
CA LYS A 115 -10.15 15.55 -17.27
C LYS A 115 -8.95 16.43 -16.90
N ARG A 116 -9.18 17.48 -16.09
CA ARG A 116 -8.13 18.40 -15.64
C ARG A 116 -6.97 17.68 -14.93
N ARG A 117 -7.27 16.77 -14.00
CA ARG A 117 -6.24 16.06 -13.22
C ARG A 117 -5.46 15.06 -14.08
N VAL A 118 -6.12 14.41 -15.03
CA VAL A 118 -5.47 13.46 -15.95
C VAL A 118 -4.57 14.19 -16.93
N GLU A 119 -5.03 15.29 -17.53
CA GLU A 119 -4.22 16.12 -18.43
C GLU A 119 -2.96 16.63 -17.73
N ALA A 120 -3.09 17.18 -16.51
CA ALA A 120 -1.95 17.68 -15.74
C ALA A 120 -0.87 16.63 -15.43
N VAL A 121 -1.21 15.34 -15.33
CA VAL A 121 -0.24 14.26 -15.09
C VAL A 121 0.37 13.74 -16.41
N LEU A 122 -0.32 13.92 -17.54
CA LEU A 122 0.11 13.43 -18.85
C LEU A 122 0.88 14.47 -19.66
N GLU A 123 0.82 15.76 -19.30
CA GLU A 123 1.59 16.85 -19.94
C GLU A 123 3.10 16.85 -19.59
N THR A 124 3.62 15.75 -19.03
CA THR A 124 5.03 15.64 -18.61
C THR A 124 5.94 15.21 -19.75
#